data_AF-A0A7W0T2N4-F1
#
_entry.id   AF-A0A7W0T2N4-F1
#
_cell.length_a   1.000
_cell.length_b   1.000
_cell.length_c   1.000
_cell.angle_alpha   90.00
_cell.angle_beta   90.00
_cell.angle_gamma   90.00
#
_symmetry.space_group_name_H-M   'P 1'
#
loop_
_entity.id
_entity.type
_entity.pdbx_description
1 polymer ?
#
loop_
_entity_poly.entity_id
_entity_poly.type
_entity_poly.pdbx_seq_one_letter_code
_entity_poly.pdbx_strand_id
1 'polypeptide(L)'
;MKRLVRFRSLFVAAALLVVPAACKDNAAGRAEKAAERVQDKAEDLREEESELAKEVREQREDAARDQDRADRLTREDGVEGLPDRVGDRLATGDVDDDIEDVADEARDVTDKAVDLAKAEDQFAMEKQTRISELRALHQVIASQPMLINALSGAAPLTDRARADVSEKMQIFQMRLDEAGNVIESLTTATAEDWEIREDTASDATDKLENARADAWEALHDGDRIGSS
;
A
#
# COMPACT_ATOMS: atom_id res chain seq x y z
N MET A 1 19.87 64.07 -28.58
CA MET A 1 20.01 63.72 -27.15
C MET A 1 19.12 62.52 -26.86
N LYS A 2 19.73 61.36 -26.60
CA LYS A 2 19.08 60.05 -26.40
C LYS A 2 18.56 59.96 -24.95
N ARG A 3 17.28 59.64 -24.74
CA ARG A 3 16.77 59.17 -23.44
C ARG A 3 16.70 57.65 -23.47
N LEU A 4 17.64 57.00 -22.78
CA LEU A 4 17.59 55.58 -22.44
C LEU A 4 16.47 55.37 -21.42
N VAL A 5 15.45 54.59 -21.78
CA VAL A 5 14.51 54.01 -20.82
C VAL A 5 15.16 52.72 -20.29
N ARG A 6 15.61 52.75 -19.04
CA ARG A 6 16.04 51.56 -18.29
C ARG A 6 14.79 50.73 -17.97
N PHE A 7 14.54 49.68 -18.75
CA PHE A 7 13.65 48.59 -18.38
C PHE A 7 14.33 47.76 -17.29
N ARG A 8 14.06 48.10 -16.03
CA ARG A 8 14.42 47.26 -14.89
C ARG A 8 13.53 46.02 -14.93
N SER A 9 14.18 44.87 -15.05
CA SER A 9 13.67 43.52 -14.85
C SER A 9 12.63 43.44 -13.72
N LEU A 10 11.38 43.19 -14.09
CA LEU A 10 10.36 42.59 -13.24
C LEU A 10 10.42 41.08 -13.52
N PHE A 11 11.38 40.39 -12.92
CA PHE A 11 11.29 38.93 -12.81
C PHE A 11 10.30 38.64 -11.69
N VAL A 12 9.09 38.28 -12.09
CA VAL A 12 8.07 37.70 -11.22
C VAL A 12 8.69 36.43 -10.63
N ALA A 13 8.96 36.46 -9.33
CA ALA A 13 9.28 35.28 -8.55
C ALA A 13 8.06 34.34 -8.65
N ALA A 14 8.14 33.36 -9.55
CA ALA A 14 7.25 32.23 -9.57
C ALA A 14 7.55 31.41 -8.32
N ALA A 15 6.92 31.77 -7.22
CA ALA A 15 6.73 30.90 -6.07
C ALA A 15 5.82 29.74 -6.51
N LEU A 16 6.38 28.83 -7.31
CA LEU A 16 5.78 27.54 -7.62
C LEU A 16 5.77 26.76 -6.31
N LEU A 17 4.58 26.67 -5.73
CA LEU A 17 4.15 25.79 -4.64
C LEU A 17 5.25 24.83 -4.15
N VAL A 18 5.98 25.26 -3.13
CA VAL A 18 6.66 24.33 -2.23
C VAL A 18 5.54 23.61 -1.49
N VAL A 19 5.08 22.49 -2.04
CA VAL A 19 4.31 21.52 -1.25
C VAL A 19 5.27 21.10 -0.14
N PRO A 20 4.93 21.34 1.14
CA PRO A 20 5.86 21.05 2.22
C PRO A 20 6.20 19.55 2.18
N ALA A 21 7.48 19.24 1.99
CA ALA A 21 8.02 17.88 1.98
C ALA A 21 7.57 17.06 3.22
N ALA A 22 7.21 17.74 4.31
CA ALA A 22 6.65 17.15 5.52
C ALA A 22 5.31 16.39 5.34
N CYS A 23 4.58 16.56 4.24
CA CYS A 23 3.40 15.75 3.93
C CYS A 23 3.75 14.43 3.21
N LYS A 24 4.86 14.38 2.46
CA LYS A 24 5.23 13.26 1.58
C LYS A 24 5.58 11.99 2.38
N ASP A 25 6.23 12.15 3.53
CA ASP A 25 6.67 11.03 4.37
C ASP A 25 5.56 10.47 5.27
N ASN A 26 4.58 11.31 5.64
CA ASN A 26 3.54 10.95 6.61
C ASN A 26 2.43 10.07 6.03
N ALA A 27 2.12 10.16 4.74
CA ALA A 27 1.13 9.30 4.12
C ALA A 27 1.71 7.95 3.68
N ALA A 28 2.95 7.95 3.15
CA ALA A 28 3.67 6.74 2.79
C ALA A 28 3.78 5.79 4.00
N GLY A 29 4.35 6.29 5.10
CA GLY A 29 4.52 5.48 6.32
C GLY A 29 3.20 5.11 7.01
N ARG A 30 2.09 5.80 6.74
CA ARG A 30 0.76 5.37 7.24
C ARG A 30 0.18 4.24 6.42
N ALA A 31 0.28 4.31 5.09
CA ALA A 31 -0.17 3.25 4.20
C ALA A 31 0.65 1.97 4.38
N GLU A 32 1.97 2.09 4.54
CA GLU A 32 2.88 0.99 4.86
C GLU A 32 2.51 0.31 6.18
N LYS A 33 2.40 1.07 7.28
CA LYS A 33 1.96 0.51 8.57
C LYS A 33 0.56 -0.10 8.53
N ALA A 34 -0.32 0.39 7.67
CA ALA A 34 -1.63 -0.19 7.49
C ALA A 34 -1.55 -1.52 6.70
N ALA A 35 -0.67 -1.60 5.70
CA ALA A 35 -0.37 -2.83 4.98
C ALA A 35 0.23 -3.90 5.91
N GLU A 36 1.22 -3.53 6.72
CA GLU A 36 1.85 -4.39 7.74
C GLU A 36 0.79 -4.97 8.69
N ARG A 37 -0.11 -4.13 9.22
CA ARG A 37 -1.22 -4.61 10.06
C ARG A 37 -2.14 -5.62 9.39
N VAL A 38 -2.40 -5.48 8.08
CA VAL A 38 -3.19 -6.46 7.32
C VAL A 38 -2.44 -7.79 7.22
N GLN A 39 -1.13 -7.74 6.95
CA GLN A 39 -0.30 -8.94 6.87
C GLN A 39 -0.27 -9.68 8.21
N ASP A 40 0.02 -8.96 9.31
CA ASP A 40 0.04 -9.52 10.67
C ASP A 40 -1.30 -10.15 11.03
N LYS A 41 -2.42 -9.45 10.78
CA LYS A 41 -3.75 -9.96 11.11
C LYS A 41 -4.17 -11.15 10.23
N ALA A 42 -3.71 -11.19 8.99
CA ALA A 42 -3.96 -12.32 8.10
C ALA A 42 -3.12 -13.56 8.48
N GLU A 43 -1.92 -13.37 9.04
CA GLU A 43 -1.12 -14.46 9.60
C GLU A 43 -1.75 -14.97 10.90
N ASP A 44 -2.09 -14.07 11.82
CA ASP A 44 -2.76 -14.39 13.10
C ASP A 44 -4.03 -15.23 12.90
N LEU A 45 -4.85 -14.89 11.89
CA LEU A 45 -6.09 -15.60 11.58
C LEU A 45 -5.82 -16.99 11.00
N ARG A 46 -4.81 -17.13 10.13
CA ARG A 46 -4.46 -18.43 9.53
C ARG A 46 -3.90 -19.39 10.56
N GLU A 47 -3.19 -18.89 11.56
CA GLU A 47 -2.67 -19.70 12.66
C GLU A 47 -3.82 -20.26 13.49
N GLU A 48 -4.76 -19.43 13.94
CA GLU A 48 -5.94 -19.90 14.71
C GLU A 48 -6.86 -20.81 13.89
N GLU A 49 -7.14 -20.50 12.62
CA GLU A 49 -7.91 -21.42 11.78
C GLU A 49 -7.26 -22.82 11.68
N SER A 50 -5.93 -22.88 11.70
CA SER A 50 -5.16 -24.14 11.71
C SER A 50 -5.25 -24.85 13.05
N GLU A 51 -5.28 -24.11 14.16
CA GLU A 51 -5.46 -24.66 15.52
C GLU A 51 -6.87 -25.20 15.72
N LEU A 52 -7.91 -24.40 15.44
CA LEU A 52 -9.31 -24.83 15.45
C LEU A 52 -9.53 -26.08 14.59
N ALA A 53 -8.92 -26.14 13.40
CA ALA A 53 -9.04 -27.30 12.52
C ALA A 53 -8.39 -28.59 13.10
N LYS A 54 -7.30 -28.45 13.87
CA LYS A 54 -6.69 -29.58 14.59
C LYS A 54 -7.56 -30.03 15.74
N GLU A 55 -8.04 -29.10 16.55
CA GLU A 55 -8.90 -29.39 17.71
C GLU A 55 -10.19 -30.11 17.30
N VAL A 56 -10.90 -29.58 16.30
CA VAL A 56 -12.12 -30.23 15.75
C VAL A 56 -11.82 -31.63 15.21
N ARG A 57 -10.62 -31.84 14.64
CA ARG A 57 -10.21 -33.16 14.17
C ARG A 57 -9.94 -34.11 15.32
N GLU A 58 -9.21 -33.69 16.34
CA GLU A 58 -8.91 -34.49 17.53
C GLU A 58 -10.20 -34.91 18.24
N GLN A 59 -11.13 -33.97 18.45
CA GLN A 59 -12.45 -34.28 19.02
C GLN A 59 -13.24 -35.30 18.19
N ARG A 60 -13.20 -35.20 16.85
CA ARG A 60 -13.84 -36.20 15.98
C ARG A 60 -13.21 -37.58 16.11
N GLU A 61 -11.88 -37.65 16.25
CA GLU A 61 -11.17 -38.92 16.43
C GLU A 61 -11.50 -39.53 17.80
N ASP A 62 -11.61 -38.72 18.85
CA ASP A 62 -11.98 -39.18 20.20
C ASP A 62 -13.44 -39.62 20.29
N ALA A 63 -14.37 -38.86 19.70
CA ALA A 63 -15.76 -39.27 19.58
C ALA A 63 -15.91 -40.60 18.81
N ALA A 64 -15.13 -40.79 17.76
CA ALA A 64 -15.12 -42.06 17.01
C ALA A 64 -14.58 -43.23 17.84
N ARG A 65 -13.52 -43.02 18.64
CA ARG A 65 -12.99 -44.05 19.57
C ARG A 65 -14.01 -44.42 20.63
N ASP A 66 -14.72 -43.43 21.16
CA ASP A 66 -15.75 -43.63 22.18
C ASP A 66 -16.97 -44.37 21.63
N GLN A 67 -17.38 -44.06 20.40
CA GLN A 67 -18.42 -44.81 19.69
C GLN A 67 -17.99 -46.26 19.43
N ASP A 68 -16.77 -46.49 18.94
CA ASP A 68 -16.25 -47.85 18.67
C ASP A 68 -16.14 -48.68 19.97
N ARG A 69 -15.81 -48.03 21.10
CA ARG A 69 -15.82 -48.64 22.43
C ARG A 69 -17.24 -49.00 22.87
N ALA A 70 -18.21 -48.12 22.68
CA ALA A 70 -19.62 -48.38 23.00
C ALA A 70 -20.19 -49.54 22.16
N ASP A 71 -19.88 -49.57 20.86
CA ASP A 71 -20.27 -50.64 19.94
C ASP A 71 -19.63 -51.99 20.31
N ARG A 72 -18.39 -51.99 20.81
CA ARG A 72 -17.75 -53.23 21.30
C ARG A 72 -18.41 -53.74 22.59
N LEU A 73 -18.70 -52.86 23.54
CA LEU A 73 -19.36 -53.23 24.80
C LEU A 73 -20.76 -53.79 24.57
N THR A 74 -21.52 -53.21 23.64
CA THR A 74 -22.86 -53.71 23.27
C THR A 74 -22.84 -55.04 22.51
N ARG A 75 -21.71 -55.39 21.87
CA ARG A 75 -21.54 -56.64 21.11
C ARG A 75 -21.00 -57.79 21.95
N GLU A 76 -20.16 -57.50 22.95
CA GLU A 76 -19.53 -58.51 23.83
C GLU A 76 -20.48 -58.95 24.96
N ASP A 77 -21.31 -58.06 25.49
CA ASP A 77 -22.37 -58.39 26.44
C ASP A 77 -23.71 -58.46 25.71
N GLY A 78 -24.20 -59.67 25.41
CA GLY A 78 -25.55 -59.89 24.86
C GLY A 78 -26.65 -59.57 25.88
N VAL A 79 -26.71 -58.35 26.40
CA VAL A 79 -27.54 -57.95 27.53
C VAL A 79 -28.42 -56.76 27.12
N GLU A 80 -29.73 -57.02 27.03
CA GLU A 80 -30.76 -56.00 27.17
C GLU A 80 -30.55 -55.27 28.51
N GLY A 81 -29.98 -54.07 28.48
CA GLY A 81 -29.87 -53.20 29.66
C GLY A 81 -28.54 -52.50 29.83
N LEU A 82 -28.22 -51.55 28.94
CA LEU A 82 -27.16 -50.57 29.17
C LEU A 82 -27.64 -49.18 28.73
N PRO A 83 -28.13 -48.35 29.66
CA PRO A 83 -28.08 -46.90 29.50
C PRO A 83 -27.11 -46.22 30.48
N ASP A 84 -26.66 -46.87 31.56
CA ASP A 84 -26.11 -46.10 32.69
C ASP A 84 -24.64 -45.67 32.53
N ARG A 85 -23.75 -46.45 31.89
CA ARG A 85 -22.30 -46.09 31.80
C ARG A 85 -21.90 -45.22 30.61
N VAL A 86 -22.64 -45.32 29.50
CA VAL A 86 -22.49 -44.38 28.37
C VAL A 86 -23.19 -43.06 28.73
N GLY A 87 -24.31 -43.13 29.47
CA GLY A 87 -24.93 -41.98 30.13
C GLY A 87 -24.01 -41.30 31.13
N ASP A 88 -23.17 -42.05 31.86
CA ASP A 88 -22.24 -41.47 32.85
C ASP A 88 -21.18 -40.58 32.20
N ARG A 89 -20.70 -40.89 30.99
CA ARG A 89 -19.76 -40.00 30.26
C ARG A 89 -20.41 -38.77 29.63
N LEU A 90 -21.69 -38.91 29.26
CA LEU A 90 -22.57 -37.79 28.87
C LEU A 90 -23.05 -36.97 30.08
N ALA A 91 -22.83 -37.46 31.31
CA ALA A 91 -23.19 -36.79 32.57
C ALA A 91 -21.98 -36.27 33.34
N THR A 92 -20.77 -36.78 33.09
CA THR A 92 -19.50 -36.19 33.48
C THR A 92 -19.17 -35.08 32.48
N GLY A 93 -19.02 -33.83 32.95
CA GLY A 93 -18.88 -32.63 32.13
C GLY A 93 -17.71 -32.56 31.13
N ASP A 94 -16.99 -33.64 30.86
CA ASP A 94 -15.89 -33.72 29.88
C ASP A 94 -16.37 -33.32 28.46
N VAL A 95 -17.60 -33.67 28.06
CA VAL A 95 -18.17 -33.27 26.76
C VAL A 95 -18.59 -31.79 26.74
N ASP A 96 -18.99 -31.24 27.89
CA ASP A 96 -19.37 -29.82 27.99
C ASP A 96 -18.12 -28.93 27.96
N ASP A 97 -17.03 -29.34 28.60
CA ASP A 97 -15.73 -28.65 28.58
C ASP A 97 -15.14 -28.64 27.15
N ASP A 98 -15.15 -29.78 26.43
CA ASP A 98 -14.70 -29.86 25.03
C ASP A 98 -15.52 -28.97 24.07
N ILE A 99 -16.82 -28.81 24.33
CA ILE A 99 -17.70 -27.94 23.52
C ILE A 99 -17.45 -26.46 23.84
N GLU A 100 -17.12 -26.13 25.09
CA GLU A 100 -16.78 -24.76 25.51
C GLU A 100 -15.47 -24.31 24.87
N ASP A 101 -14.44 -25.16 24.85
CA ASP A 101 -13.13 -24.87 24.25
C ASP A 101 -13.25 -24.58 22.73
N VAL A 102 -13.93 -25.45 21.96
CA VAL A 102 -14.18 -25.20 20.52
C VAL A 102 -15.06 -23.97 20.28
N ALA A 103 -16.00 -23.69 21.17
CA ALA A 103 -16.84 -22.51 21.06
C ALA A 103 -16.08 -21.20 21.32
N ASP A 104 -15.10 -21.22 22.23
CA ASP A 104 -14.20 -20.10 22.50
C ASP A 104 -13.22 -19.88 21.34
N GLU A 105 -12.57 -20.93 20.85
CA GLU A 105 -11.67 -20.84 19.69
C GLU A 105 -12.42 -20.35 18.43
N ALA A 106 -13.66 -20.78 18.22
CA ALA A 106 -14.50 -20.28 17.12
C ALA A 106 -14.87 -18.78 17.28
N ARG A 107 -14.99 -18.28 18.52
CA ARG A 107 -15.18 -16.85 18.77
C ARG A 107 -13.91 -16.07 18.48
N ASP A 108 -12.75 -16.58 18.89
CA ASP A 108 -11.46 -15.94 18.65
C ASP A 108 -11.16 -15.81 17.15
N VAL A 109 -11.39 -16.86 16.36
CA VAL A 109 -11.33 -16.81 14.88
C VAL A 109 -12.29 -15.76 14.31
N THR A 110 -13.51 -15.66 14.87
CA THR A 110 -14.50 -14.66 14.42
C THR A 110 -14.04 -13.24 14.73
N ASP A 111 -13.51 -13.00 15.93
CA ASP A 111 -13.02 -11.69 16.36
C ASP A 111 -11.78 -11.27 15.54
N LYS A 112 -10.85 -12.20 15.28
CA LYS A 112 -9.71 -11.96 14.38
C LYS A 112 -10.13 -11.67 12.95
N ALA A 113 -11.14 -12.37 12.42
CA ALA A 113 -11.68 -12.08 11.10
C ALA A 113 -12.27 -10.66 11.02
N VAL A 114 -12.96 -10.21 12.08
CA VAL A 114 -13.46 -8.84 12.19
C VAL A 114 -12.32 -7.83 12.25
N ASP A 115 -11.24 -8.12 12.99
CA ASP A 115 -10.09 -7.23 13.09
C ASP A 115 -9.27 -7.17 11.80
N LEU A 116 -9.15 -8.27 11.07
CA LEU A 116 -8.58 -8.30 9.73
C LEU A 116 -9.39 -7.40 8.78
N ALA A 117 -10.72 -7.50 8.78
CA ALA A 117 -11.58 -6.66 7.94
C ALA A 117 -11.39 -5.16 8.24
N LYS A 118 -11.26 -4.78 9.52
CA LYS A 118 -10.96 -3.39 9.91
C LYS A 118 -9.58 -2.94 9.42
N ALA A 119 -8.58 -3.82 9.49
CA ALA A 119 -7.23 -3.52 9.00
C ALA A 119 -7.23 -3.33 7.47
N GLU A 120 -7.97 -4.17 6.73
CA GLU A 120 -8.12 -4.06 5.28
C GLU A 120 -8.81 -2.75 4.87
N ASP A 121 -9.88 -2.38 5.57
CA ASP A 121 -10.56 -1.09 5.35
C ASP A 121 -9.63 0.09 5.60
N GLN A 122 -8.85 0.06 6.70
CA GLN A 122 -7.90 1.10 7.02
C GLN A 122 -6.79 1.20 5.96
N PHE A 123 -6.24 0.06 5.53
CA PHE A 123 -5.25 0.01 4.46
C PHE A 123 -5.81 0.59 3.16
N ALA A 124 -7.04 0.24 2.78
CA ALA A 124 -7.68 0.77 1.58
C ALA A 124 -7.80 2.30 1.61
N MET A 125 -8.15 2.89 2.77
CA MET A 125 -8.23 4.34 2.94
C MET A 125 -6.86 5.02 2.84
N GLU A 126 -5.84 4.50 3.53
CA GLU A 126 -4.50 5.09 3.53
C GLU A 126 -3.82 4.94 2.16
N LYS A 127 -3.98 3.78 1.51
CA LYS A 127 -3.59 3.54 0.12
C LYS A 127 -4.18 4.59 -0.81
N GLN A 128 -5.50 4.81 -0.75
CA GLN A 128 -6.17 5.76 -1.62
C GLN A 128 -5.69 7.20 -1.39
N THR A 129 -5.41 7.55 -0.13
CA THR A 129 -4.85 8.86 0.23
C THR A 129 -3.48 9.03 -0.41
N ARG A 130 -2.57 8.07 -0.24
CA ARG A 130 -1.23 8.11 -0.81
C ARG A 130 -1.23 8.19 -2.34
N ILE A 131 -2.04 7.37 -3.01
CA ILE A 131 -2.19 7.43 -4.47
C ILE A 131 -2.68 8.82 -4.92
N SER A 132 -3.61 9.41 -4.18
CA SER A 132 -4.14 10.75 -4.51
C SER A 132 -3.07 11.84 -4.37
N GLU A 133 -2.20 11.75 -3.37
CA GLU A 133 -1.07 12.67 -3.20
C GLU A 133 -0.07 12.56 -4.36
N LEU A 134 0.35 11.34 -4.72
CA LEU A 134 1.28 11.11 -5.82
C LEU A 134 0.70 11.60 -7.15
N ARG A 135 -0.59 11.35 -7.40
CA ARG A 135 -1.29 11.86 -8.59
C ARG A 135 -1.36 13.38 -8.61
N ALA A 136 -1.64 14.03 -7.48
CA ALA A 136 -1.68 15.48 -7.41
C ALA A 136 -0.30 16.10 -7.71
N LEU A 137 0.77 15.52 -7.14
CA LEU A 137 2.14 15.91 -7.42
C LEU A 137 2.46 15.73 -8.91
N HIS A 138 2.16 14.55 -9.47
CA HIS A 138 2.35 14.25 -10.88
C HIS A 138 1.66 15.27 -11.79
N GLN A 139 0.39 15.60 -11.52
CA GLN A 139 -0.37 16.58 -12.31
C GLN A 139 0.26 17.99 -12.28
N VAL A 140 0.75 18.43 -11.11
CA VAL A 140 1.43 19.72 -10.99
C VAL A 140 2.72 19.72 -11.81
N ILE A 141 3.51 18.65 -11.75
CA ILE A 141 4.74 18.51 -12.53
C ILE A 141 4.43 18.41 -14.03
N ALA A 142 3.38 17.68 -14.42
CA ALA A 142 2.96 17.49 -15.81
C ALA A 142 2.59 18.80 -16.54
N SER A 143 2.27 19.86 -15.80
CA SER A 143 2.00 21.18 -16.39
C SER A 143 3.27 21.95 -16.81
N GLN A 144 4.44 21.57 -16.27
CA GLN A 144 5.68 22.33 -16.42
C GLN A 144 6.35 22.22 -17.79
N PRO A 145 6.30 21.09 -18.54
CA PRO A 145 6.84 21.02 -19.89
C PRO A 145 6.36 22.13 -20.83
N MET A 146 5.06 22.45 -20.79
CA MET A 146 4.50 23.53 -21.60
C MET A 146 5.09 24.90 -21.21
N LEU A 147 5.27 25.15 -19.92
CA LEU A 147 5.83 26.39 -19.42
C LEU A 147 7.31 26.53 -19.80
N ILE A 148 8.11 25.48 -19.63
CA ILE A 148 9.54 25.47 -20.02
C ILE A 148 9.67 25.71 -21.52
N ASN A 149 8.85 25.06 -22.35
CA ASN A 149 8.83 25.27 -23.80
C ASN A 149 8.44 26.70 -24.20
N ALA A 150 7.44 27.29 -23.53
CA ALA A 150 7.04 28.67 -23.80
C ALA A 150 8.17 29.66 -23.43
N LEU A 151 8.83 29.45 -22.30
CA LEU A 151 9.93 30.30 -21.85
C LEU A 151 11.19 30.13 -22.69
N SER A 152 11.54 28.91 -23.10
CA SER A 152 12.70 28.65 -23.97
C SER A 152 12.54 29.27 -25.35
N GLY A 153 11.31 29.32 -25.88
CA GLY A 153 11.00 30.01 -27.14
C GLY A 153 11.03 31.53 -27.04
N ALA A 154 10.76 32.09 -25.87
CA ALA A 154 10.80 33.53 -25.62
C ALA A 154 12.20 34.03 -25.23
N ALA A 155 13.02 33.18 -24.62
CA ALA A 155 14.36 33.53 -24.17
C ALA A 155 15.34 33.60 -25.35
N PRO A 156 16.25 34.60 -25.39
CA PRO A 156 17.26 34.72 -26.44
C PRO A 156 18.41 33.74 -26.18
N LEU A 157 18.13 32.44 -26.19
CA LEU A 157 19.11 31.38 -25.95
C LEU A 157 19.98 31.14 -27.19
N THR A 158 21.25 30.81 -26.96
CA THR A 158 22.13 30.29 -28.02
C THR A 158 21.63 28.93 -28.53
N ASP A 159 22.07 28.51 -29.71
CA ASP A 159 21.68 27.20 -30.27
C ASP A 159 22.14 26.04 -29.38
N ARG A 160 23.31 26.18 -28.74
CA ARG A 160 23.82 25.21 -27.75
C ARG A 160 22.89 25.11 -26.55
N ALA A 161 22.52 26.25 -25.95
CA ALA A 161 21.62 26.28 -24.80
C ALA A 161 20.22 25.72 -25.15
N ARG A 162 19.72 26.00 -26.36
CA ARG A 162 18.46 25.41 -26.84
C ARG A 162 18.53 23.90 -27.00
N ALA A 163 19.65 23.38 -27.49
CA ALA A 163 19.86 21.94 -27.60
C ALA A 163 19.87 21.26 -26.22
N ASP A 164 20.56 21.85 -25.24
CA ASP A 164 20.62 21.32 -23.88
C ASP A 164 19.24 21.31 -23.20
N VAL A 165 18.48 22.42 -23.27
CA VAL A 165 17.09 22.45 -22.80
C VAL A 165 16.25 21.37 -23.48
N SER A 166 16.40 21.18 -24.79
CA SER A 166 15.65 20.15 -25.52
C SER A 166 16.00 18.73 -25.06
N GLU A 167 17.26 18.44 -24.75
CA GLU A 167 17.69 17.14 -24.24
C GLU A 167 17.10 16.88 -22.86
N LYS A 168 17.22 17.83 -21.93
CA LYS A 168 16.63 17.72 -20.58
C LYS A 168 15.12 17.58 -20.63
N MET A 169 14.45 18.28 -21.54
CA MET A 169 13.01 18.17 -21.75
C MET A 169 12.58 16.77 -22.23
N GLN A 170 13.37 16.09 -23.05
CA GLN A 170 13.07 14.71 -23.46
C GLN A 170 13.17 13.75 -22.27
N ILE A 171 14.22 13.88 -21.45
CA ILE A 171 14.37 13.07 -20.24
C ILE A 171 13.22 13.35 -19.27
N PHE A 172 12.87 14.62 -19.07
CA PHE A 172 11.76 15.02 -18.21
C PHE A 172 10.43 14.38 -18.66
N GLN A 173 10.11 14.42 -19.96
CA GLN A 173 8.89 13.80 -20.48
C GLN A 173 8.90 12.27 -20.28
N MET A 174 10.03 11.61 -20.55
CA MET A 174 10.16 10.16 -20.31
C MET A 174 9.93 9.80 -18.84
N ARG A 175 10.49 10.56 -17.89
CA ARG A 175 10.27 10.33 -16.45
C ARG A 175 8.85 10.66 -16.02
N LEU A 176 8.18 11.61 -16.68
CA LEU A 176 6.79 11.95 -16.41
C LEU A 176 5.88 10.77 -16.75
N ASP A 177 6.12 10.12 -17.89
CA ASP A 177 5.36 8.95 -18.32
C ASP A 177 5.65 7.74 -17.42
N GLU A 178 6.93 7.50 -17.09
CA GLU A 178 7.35 6.43 -16.17
C GLU A 178 6.68 6.56 -14.79
N ALA A 179 6.79 7.74 -14.16
CA ALA A 179 6.17 8.01 -12.86
C ALA A 179 4.65 7.84 -12.90
N GLY A 180 4.00 8.32 -13.96
CA GLY A 180 2.55 8.14 -14.15
C GLY A 180 2.13 6.67 -14.20
N ASN A 181 2.89 5.85 -14.94
CA ASN A 181 2.60 4.41 -15.07
C ASN A 181 2.76 3.66 -13.75
N VAL A 182 3.83 3.93 -12.98
CA VAL A 182 4.04 3.25 -11.69
C VAL A 182 3.06 3.72 -10.63
N ILE A 183 2.67 5.00 -10.61
CA ILE A 183 1.62 5.50 -9.72
C ILE A 183 0.28 4.79 -10.01
N GLU A 184 -0.04 4.57 -11.29
CA GLU A 184 -1.27 3.85 -11.66
C GLU A 184 -1.24 2.39 -11.20
N SER A 185 -0.07 1.76 -11.21
CA SER A 185 0.10 0.37 -10.76
C SER A 185 -0.24 0.16 -9.28
N LEU A 186 -0.16 1.21 -8.43
CA LEU A 186 -0.53 1.16 -7.02
C LEU A 186 -2.02 0.89 -6.78
N THR A 187 -2.88 1.21 -7.74
CA THR A 187 -4.34 0.99 -7.60
C THR A 187 -4.68 -0.47 -7.37
N THR A 188 -3.89 -1.38 -7.92
CA THR A 188 -4.07 -2.83 -7.82
C THR A 188 -3.14 -3.49 -6.80
N ALA A 189 -2.35 -2.71 -6.06
CA ALA A 189 -1.48 -3.22 -5.01
C ALA A 189 -2.31 -3.81 -3.86
N THR A 190 -1.88 -4.97 -3.37
CA THR A 190 -2.37 -5.62 -2.14
C THR A 190 -1.54 -5.16 -0.95
N ALA A 191 -1.90 -5.56 0.26
CA ALA A 191 -1.08 -5.27 1.43
C ALA A 191 0.30 -5.95 1.35
N GLU A 192 0.37 -7.14 0.77
CA GLU A 192 1.60 -7.95 0.66
C GLU A 192 2.66 -7.29 -0.23
N ASP A 193 2.24 -6.71 -1.36
CA ASP A 193 3.17 -6.09 -2.31
C ASP A 193 3.20 -4.56 -2.24
N TRP A 194 2.54 -3.98 -1.23
CA TRP A 194 2.41 -2.54 -1.08
C TRP A 194 3.75 -1.84 -0.96
N GLU A 195 4.60 -2.25 -0.01
CA GLU A 195 5.89 -1.62 0.28
C GLU A 195 6.75 -1.51 -0.99
N ILE A 196 6.97 -2.64 -1.67
CA ILE A 196 7.79 -2.71 -2.89
C ILE A 196 7.24 -1.80 -4.00
N ARG A 197 5.92 -1.81 -4.20
CA ARG A 197 5.30 -0.99 -5.26
C ARG A 197 5.30 0.50 -4.90
N GLU A 198 5.08 0.83 -3.64
CA GLU A 198 5.12 2.21 -3.11
C GLU A 198 6.53 2.77 -3.29
N ASP A 199 7.56 2.04 -2.84
CA ASP A 199 8.97 2.41 -3.00
C ASP A 199 9.31 2.67 -4.47
N THR A 200 8.86 1.79 -5.36
CA THR A 200 9.05 1.96 -6.81
C THR A 200 8.40 3.24 -7.33
N ALA A 201 7.19 3.56 -6.86
CA ALA A 201 6.48 4.78 -7.24
C ALA A 201 7.12 6.04 -6.65
N SER A 202 7.60 5.97 -5.41
CA SER A 202 8.36 7.02 -4.72
C SER A 202 9.66 7.32 -5.47
N ASP A 203 10.45 6.31 -5.78
CA ASP A 203 11.70 6.41 -6.56
C ASP A 203 11.48 7.03 -7.95
N ALA A 204 10.41 6.62 -8.65
CA ALA A 204 10.09 7.18 -9.96
C ALA A 204 9.67 8.65 -9.85
N THR A 205 8.95 9.01 -8.80
CA THR A 205 8.57 10.40 -8.52
C THR A 205 9.79 11.27 -8.22
N ASP A 206 10.76 10.74 -7.48
CA ASP A 206 12.01 11.46 -7.18
C ASP A 206 12.88 11.65 -8.44
N LYS A 207 12.96 10.61 -9.30
CA LYS A 207 13.61 10.73 -10.63
C LYS A 207 12.91 11.76 -11.51
N LEU A 208 11.58 11.83 -11.46
CA LEU A 208 10.79 12.85 -12.14
C LEU A 208 11.10 14.25 -11.61
N GLU A 209 11.15 14.44 -10.29
CA GLU A 209 11.49 15.72 -9.67
C GLU A 209 12.90 16.20 -10.04
N ASN A 210 13.88 15.28 -10.08
CA ASN A 210 15.24 15.57 -10.52
C ASN A 210 15.29 15.97 -12.01
N ALA A 211 14.62 15.22 -12.89
CA ALA A 211 14.59 15.55 -14.31
C ALA A 211 13.90 16.90 -14.59
N ARG A 212 12.87 17.22 -13.80
CA ARG A 212 12.22 18.54 -13.80
C ARG A 212 13.19 19.64 -13.39
N ALA A 213 13.96 19.43 -12.32
CA ALA A 213 14.96 20.39 -11.84
C ALA A 213 16.04 20.65 -12.91
N ASP A 214 16.60 19.58 -13.48
CA ASP A 214 17.57 19.65 -14.59
C ASP A 214 17.04 20.48 -15.78
N ALA A 215 15.79 20.28 -16.17
CA ALA A 215 15.18 21.02 -17.29
C ALA A 215 15.03 22.51 -16.99
N TRP A 216 14.69 22.86 -15.75
CA TRP A 216 14.63 24.26 -15.30
C TRP A 216 16.02 24.89 -15.20
N GLU A 217 17.01 24.15 -14.70
CA GLU A 217 18.40 24.59 -14.60
C GLU A 217 18.98 24.87 -15.99
N ALA A 218 18.80 23.96 -16.95
CA ALA A 218 19.24 24.16 -18.33
C ALA A 218 18.62 25.42 -18.97
N LEU A 219 17.35 25.70 -18.68
CA LEU A 219 16.68 26.93 -19.15
C LEU A 219 17.25 28.19 -18.49
N HIS A 220 17.57 28.11 -17.19
CA HIS A 220 18.05 29.24 -16.41
C HIS A 220 19.51 29.59 -16.75
N ASP A 221 20.37 28.58 -16.81
CA ASP A 221 21.83 28.70 -16.95
C ASP A 221 22.28 28.75 -18.43
N GLY A 222 21.38 28.46 -19.36
CA GLY A 222 21.64 28.51 -20.78
C GLY A 222 22.18 29.86 -21.25
N ASP A 223 23.33 29.83 -21.94
CA ASP A 223 23.98 31.01 -22.53
C ASP A 223 22.98 31.81 -23.40
N ARG A 224 22.90 33.12 -23.14
CA ARG A 224 22.02 34.04 -23.89
C ARG A 224 22.79 34.82 -24.95
N ILE A 225 22.14 35.05 -26.09
CA ILE A 225 22.64 35.87 -27.18
C ILE A 225 22.88 37.30 -26.66
N GLY A 226 24.14 37.75 -26.73
CA GLY A 226 24.55 39.10 -26.31
C GLY A 226 25.06 39.25 -24.88
N SER A 227 25.33 38.14 -24.17
CA SER A 227 25.84 38.15 -22.79
C SER A 227 27.38 38.16 -22.67
N SER A 228 28.09 38.19 -23.79
CA SER A 228 29.57 38.15 -23.85
C SER A 228 30.21 39.50 -23.66
#